data_AF-A0A2G9Q6D9-F1
#
_entry.id   AF-A0A2G9Q6D9-F1
#
_cell.length_a   1.000
_cell.length_b   1.000
_cell.length_c   1.000
_cell.angle_alpha   90.00
_cell.angle_beta   90.00
_cell.angle_gamma   90.00
#
_symmetry.space_group_name_H-M   'P 1'
#
loop_
_entity.id
_entity.type
_entity.pdbx_description
1 polymer ?
#
loop_
_entity_poly.entity_id
_entity_poly.type
_entity_poly.pdbx_seq_one_letter_code
_entity_poly.pdbx_strand_id
1 'polypeptide(L)'
;CVFSTGLLKQVDAGGNKFLGGVNSQDNIYCLRQSCTVSESSALSWTQLEGALKYYSCGPLGCWGVNSADNIYFRYNVSPTACQGTQWQQIEGALKMIEVGTDGSVYGVNSAGNVYRRDGISAKTPTGTSWTQLDFCTTFKHVTYDNGYLWLITPTDDIMQCSLNA
;
A
#
# COMPACT_ATOMS: atom_id res chain seq x y z
N CYS A 1 -14.00 -17.96 11.20
CA CYS A 1 -13.05 -17.68 10.11
C CYS A 1 -13.55 -18.32 8.83
N VAL A 2 -13.38 -17.64 7.69
CA VAL A 2 -13.82 -18.09 6.37
C VAL A 2 -12.57 -18.21 5.49
N PHE A 3 -12.40 -19.35 4.82
CA PHE A 3 -11.24 -19.57 3.97
C PHE A 3 -11.47 -19.02 2.57
N SER A 4 -10.47 -18.31 2.05
CA SER A 4 -10.29 -18.08 0.61
C SER A 4 -8.99 -18.78 0.23
N THR A 5 -9.09 -19.85 -0.55
CA THR A 5 -7.94 -20.69 -0.87
C THR A 5 -6.99 -20.00 -1.83
N GLY A 6 -5.76 -19.74 -1.36
CA GLY A 6 -4.54 -19.66 -2.19
C GLY A 6 -4.41 -18.48 -3.16
N LEU A 7 -5.17 -17.40 -2.97
CA LEU A 7 -5.23 -16.34 -3.98
C LEU A 7 -4.13 -15.28 -3.88
N LEU A 8 -3.58 -14.96 -2.71
CA LEU A 8 -2.73 -13.77 -2.56
C LEU A 8 -1.36 -14.11 -1.94
N LYS A 9 -0.32 -13.41 -2.39
CA LYS A 9 1.02 -13.37 -1.76
C LYS A 9 1.19 -12.21 -0.78
N GLN A 10 0.38 -11.16 -0.95
CA GLN A 10 0.34 -9.98 -0.09
C GLN A 10 -1.10 -9.47 0.00
N VAL A 11 -1.50 -9.02 1.18
CA VAL A 11 -2.79 -8.39 1.46
C VAL A 11 -2.55 -7.19 2.36
N ASP A 12 -3.34 -6.14 2.17
CA ASP A 12 -3.38 -4.94 2.98
C ASP A 12 -4.81 -4.66 3.46
N ALA A 13 -4.91 -4.13 4.68
CA ALA A 13 -6.14 -3.80 5.38
C ALA A 13 -6.19 -2.33 5.83
N GLY A 14 -5.33 -1.46 5.30
CA GLY A 14 -5.35 -0.01 5.58
C GLY A 14 -6.55 0.71 4.95
N GLY A 15 -7.22 0.08 3.98
CA GLY A 15 -8.47 0.56 3.42
C GLY A 15 -9.59 0.65 4.46
N ASN A 16 -10.50 1.63 4.32
CA ASN A 16 -11.66 1.79 5.20
C ASN A 16 -12.65 0.61 5.08
N LYS A 17 -12.35 -0.48 5.80
CA LYS A 17 -13.11 -1.74 5.82
C LYS A 17 -13.14 -2.46 4.48
N PHE A 18 -12.24 -2.18 3.56
CA PHE A 18 -12.04 -2.97 2.34
C PHE A 18 -10.59 -3.44 2.30
N LEU A 19 -10.33 -4.55 1.59
CA LEU A 19 -8.98 -5.09 1.46
C LEU A 19 -8.44 -4.89 0.05
N GLY A 20 -7.13 -4.76 -0.05
CA GLY A 20 -6.37 -4.83 -1.30
C GLY A 20 -5.33 -5.93 -1.21
N GLY A 21 -4.89 -6.47 -2.34
CA GLY A 21 -3.75 -7.39 -2.34
C GLY A 21 -3.39 -7.86 -3.73
N VAL A 22 -2.32 -8.65 -3.81
CA VAL A 22 -1.80 -9.18 -5.07
C VAL A 22 -1.44 -10.66 -4.95
N ASN A 23 -1.45 -11.38 -6.06
CA ASN A 23 -1.08 -12.79 -6.12
C ASN A 23 0.35 -13.04 -6.61
N SER A 24 0.75 -14.32 -6.70
CA SER A 24 2.07 -14.72 -7.20
C SER A 24 2.35 -14.32 -8.65
N GLN A 25 1.32 -14.08 -9.46
CA GLN A 25 1.38 -13.64 -10.85
C GLN A 25 1.26 -12.12 -10.99
N ASP A 26 1.34 -11.36 -9.88
CA ASP A 26 1.16 -9.91 -9.82
C ASP A 26 -0.26 -9.43 -10.20
N ASN A 27 -1.26 -10.32 -10.28
CA ASN A 27 -2.65 -9.92 -10.46
C ASN A 27 -3.13 -9.20 -9.19
N ILE A 28 -3.88 -8.11 -9.39
CA ILE A 28 -4.33 -7.21 -8.34
C ILE A 28 -5.77 -7.55 -7.99
N TYR A 29 -6.08 -7.63 -6.69
CA TYR A 29 -7.42 -7.91 -6.20
C TYR A 29 -7.83 -6.93 -5.11
N CYS A 30 -9.15 -6.71 -5.01
CA CYS A 30 -9.74 -6.02 -3.88
C CYS A 30 -10.96 -6.79 -3.34
N LEU A 31 -11.26 -6.56 -2.07
CA LEU A 31 -12.44 -7.10 -1.40
C LEU A 31 -13.23 -5.97 -0.77
N ARG A 32 -14.43 -5.71 -1.32
CA ARG A 32 -15.32 -4.63 -0.87
C ARG A 32 -15.84 -4.85 0.55
N GLN A 33 -16.29 -3.77 1.18
CA GLN A 33 -16.75 -3.76 2.56
C GLN A 33 -17.84 -4.79 2.86
N SER A 34 -18.79 -5.00 1.96
CA SER A 34 -19.88 -5.96 2.20
C SER A 34 -19.38 -7.40 2.39
N CYS A 35 -18.16 -7.72 1.98
CA CYS A 35 -17.53 -9.05 2.16
C CYS A 35 -16.57 -9.11 3.35
N THR A 36 -16.17 -7.98 3.94
CA THR A 36 -15.22 -7.92 5.07
C THR A 36 -15.92 -7.75 6.42
N VAL A 37 -17.14 -7.18 6.44
CA VAL A 37 -17.91 -6.92 7.67
C VAL A 37 -19.16 -7.77 7.81
N SER A 38 -19.44 -8.66 6.85
CA SER A 38 -20.56 -9.60 6.93
C SER A 38 -20.08 -10.96 7.42
N GLU A 39 -20.98 -11.74 8.04
CA GLU A 39 -20.77 -13.17 8.32
C GLU A 39 -20.87 -14.03 7.04
N SER A 40 -20.43 -13.49 5.89
CA SER A 40 -20.45 -14.19 4.62
C SER A 40 -19.56 -15.42 4.67
N SER A 41 -20.08 -16.58 4.31
CA SER A 41 -19.30 -17.81 4.16
C SER A 41 -18.42 -17.84 2.91
N ALA A 42 -18.44 -16.80 2.07
CA ALA A 42 -17.67 -16.70 0.85
C ALA A 42 -17.04 -15.30 0.68
N LEU A 43 -15.79 -15.30 0.21
CA LEU A 43 -15.02 -14.08 -0.09
C LEU A 43 -14.97 -13.87 -1.60
N SER A 44 -15.69 -12.86 -2.09
CA SER A 44 -15.78 -12.52 -3.52
C SER A 44 -14.78 -11.44 -3.89
N TRP A 45 -13.54 -11.85 -4.18
CA TRP A 45 -12.49 -10.95 -4.67
C TRP A 45 -12.81 -10.43 -6.07
N THR A 46 -12.57 -9.14 -6.28
CA THR A 46 -12.65 -8.49 -7.59
C THR A 46 -11.23 -8.29 -8.11
N GLN A 47 -10.93 -8.79 -9.32
CA GLN A 47 -9.66 -8.52 -9.98
C GLN A 47 -9.67 -7.13 -10.62
N LEU A 48 -8.57 -6.38 -10.46
CA LEU A 48 -8.34 -5.09 -11.13
C LEU A 48 -7.44 -5.28 -12.35
N GLU A 49 -7.52 -4.37 -13.30
CA GLU A 49 -6.61 -4.30 -14.44
C GLU A 49 -5.19 -3.90 -14.02
N GLY A 50 -4.17 -4.40 -14.72
CA GLY A 50 -2.77 -4.14 -14.45
C GLY A 50 -2.06 -5.27 -13.70
N ALA A 51 -0.81 -5.02 -13.32
CA ALA A 51 0.02 -5.96 -12.58
C ALA A 51 0.86 -5.24 -11.52
N LEU A 52 0.74 -5.64 -10.26
CA LEU A 52 1.49 -5.12 -9.14
C LEU A 52 2.05 -6.26 -8.28
N LYS A 53 3.25 -6.05 -7.72
CA LYS A 53 3.83 -6.97 -6.74
C LYS A 53 3.54 -6.59 -5.29
N TYR A 54 3.03 -5.38 -5.05
CA TYR A 54 2.63 -4.87 -3.74
C TYR A 54 1.50 -3.85 -3.90
N TYR A 55 0.47 -3.92 -3.05
CA TYR A 55 -0.67 -3.00 -3.08
C TYR A 55 -1.14 -2.67 -1.65
N SER A 56 -1.16 -1.38 -1.32
CA SER A 56 -1.52 -0.84 0.00
C SER A 56 -2.54 0.27 -0.15
N CYS A 57 -3.51 0.33 0.73
CA CYS A 57 -4.68 1.19 0.63
C CYS A 57 -4.83 2.07 1.87
N GLY A 58 -5.34 3.28 1.67
CA GLY A 58 -5.65 4.21 2.75
C GLY A 58 -6.86 5.08 2.46
N PRO A 59 -7.05 6.18 3.21
CA PRO A 59 -8.27 6.99 3.14
C PRO A 59 -8.47 7.72 1.81
N LEU A 60 -7.39 8.02 1.08
CA LEU A 60 -7.43 8.84 -0.14
C LEU A 60 -7.37 8.01 -1.44
N GLY A 61 -7.11 6.71 -1.33
CA GLY A 61 -6.91 5.82 -2.47
C GLY A 61 -5.94 4.71 -2.12
N CYS A 62 -5.46 3.99 -3.14
CA CYS A 62 -4.47 2.94 -2.95
C CYS A 62 -3.24 3.19 -3.78
N TRP A 63 -2.10 2.74 -3.27
CA TRP A 63 -0.80 2.81 -3.90
C TRP A 63 -0.28 1.40 -4.16
N GLY A 64 0.52 1.25 -5.20
CA GLY A 64 1.18 -0.01 -5.45
C GLY A 64 2.40 0.14 -6.33
N VAL A 65 3.20 -0.93 -6.35
CA VAL A 65 4.40 -1.02 -7.17
C VAL A 65 4.40 -2.28 -8.00
N ASN A 66 4.89 -2.21 -9.24
CA ASN A 66 4.99 -3.37 -10.13
C ASN A 66 6.34 -4.08 -10.02
N SER A 67 6.52 -5.15 -10.79
CA SER A 67 7.76 -5.94 -10.82
C SER A 67 9.00 -5.14 -11.24
N ALA A 68 8.82 -4.06 -11.99
CA ALA A 68 9.87 -3.13 -12.41
C ALA A 68 10.08 -1.94 -11.44
N ASP A 69 9.55 -2.01 -10.22
CA ASP A 69 9.57 -0.96 -9.20
C ASP A 69 8.79 0.32 -9.57
N ASN A 70 8.06 0.36 -10.69
CA ASN A 70 7.25 1.53 -11.06
C ASN A 70 6.08 1.69 -10.09
N ILE A 71 5.80 2.95 -9.72
CA ILE A 71 4.82 3.32 -8.70
C ILE A 71 3.50 3.72 -9.37
N TYR A 72 2.38 3.27 -8.82
CA TYR A 72 1.05 3.57 -9.32
C TYR A 72 0.11 3.97 -8.18
N PHE A 73 -0.77 4.93 -8.47
CA PHE A 73 -1.87 5.33 -7.61
C PHE A 73 -3.22 4.96 -8.24
N ARG A 74 -4.14 4.44 -7.43
CA ARG A 74 -5.51 4.09 -7.83
C ARG A 74 -6.49 5.13 -7.31
N TYR A 75 -7.18 5.81 -8.22
CA TYR A 75 -8.19 6.81 -7.90
C TYR A 75 -9.56 6.22 -7.58
N ASN A 76 -10.34 6.99 -6.81
CA ASN A 76 -11.76 6.76 -6.54
C ASN A 76 -12.05 5.39 -5.88
N VAL A 77 -11.10 4.89 -5.09
CA VAL A 77 -11.29 3.69 -4.29
C VAL A 77 -12.16 4.03 -3.08
N SER A 78 -13.18 3.23 -2.83
CA SER A 78 -14.08 3.41 -1.67
C SER A 78 -14.49 2.07 -1.08
N PRO A 79 -15.09 2.06 0.14
CA PRO A 79 -15.54 0.82 0.77
C PRO A 79 -16.51 0.00 -0.10
N THR A 80 -17.37 0.66 -0.89
CA THR A 80 -18.36 0.00 -1.76
C THR A 80 -17.86 -0.22 -3.19
N ALA A 81 -16.81 0.49 -3.61
CA ALA A 81 -16.19 0.41 -4.93
C ALA A 81 -14.67 0.27 -4.80
N CYS A 82 -14.21 -0.86 -4.26
CA CYS A 82 -12.79 -1.08 -4.01
C CYS A 82 -11.95 -1.16 -5.29
N GLN A 83 -12.56 -1.38 -6.46
CA GLN A 83 -11.83 -1.43 -7.72
C GLN A 83 -11.31 -0.07 -8.18
N GLY A 84 -11.83 1.05 -7.66
CA GLY A 84 -11.51 2.39 -8.17
C GLY A 84 -11.82 2.56 -9.67
N THR A 85 -11.29 3.63 -10.28
CA THR A 85 -11.62 3.96 -11.68
C THR A 85 -10.44 4.09 -12.63
N GLN A 86 -9.25 4.47 -12.13
CA GLN A 86 -8.09 4.72 -13.01
C GLN A 86 -6.77 4.59 -12.24
N TRP A 87 -5.76 4.10 -12.95
CA TRP A 87 -4.37 4.09 -12.50
C TRP A 87 -3.64 5.33 -13.03
N GLN A 88 -2.84 5.95 -12.19
CA GLN A 88 -1.83 6.94 -12.59
C GLN A 88 -0.45 6.44 -12.19
N GLN A 89 0.49 6.45 -13.14
CA GLN A 89 1.88 6.23 -12.82
C GLN A 89 2.45 7.46 -12.10
N ILE A 90 3.16 7.24 -11.01
CA ILE A 90 3.85 8.25 -10.21
C ILE A 90 5.35 8.06 -10.43
N GLU A 91 6.07 9.17 -10.59
CA GLU A 91 7.51 9.17 -10.75
C GLU A 91 8.24 8.53 -9.58
N GLY A 92 9.39 7.91 -9.85
CA GLY A 92 10.21 7.20 -8.87
C GLY A 92 10.17 5.68 -9.03
N ALA A 93 10.92 4.99 -8.17
CA ALA A 93 11.01 3.54 -8.17
C ALA A 93 11.06 3.00 -6.73
N LEU A 94 10.12 2.13 -6.37
CA LEU A 94 10.01 1.52 -5.05
C LEU A 94 9.75 0.01 -5.16
N LYS A 95 10.37 -0.78 -4.27
CA LYS A 95 10.12 -2.23 -4.18
C LYS A 95 8.88 -2.57 -3.35
N MET A 96 8.47 -1.68 -2.46
CA MET A 96 7.24 -1.77 -1.67
C MET A 96 6.80 -0.38 -1.20
N ILE A 97 5.52 -0.24 -0.87
CA ILE A 97 4.88 1.03 -0.51
C ILE A 97 3.74 0.78 0.50
N GLU A 98 3.62 1.63 1.50
CA GLU A 98 2.59 1.57 2.54
C GLU A 98 1.88 2.91 2.70
N VAL A 99 0.59 2.83 3.02
CA VAL A 99 -0.28 3.97 3.27
C VAL A 99 -0.76 3.93 4.72
N GLY A 100 -0.49 4.98 5.48
CA GLY A 100 -0.96 5.16 6.85
C GLY A 100 -2.43 5.56 6.92
N THR A 101 -3.02 5.41 8.11
CA THR A 101 -4.42 5.76 8.37
C THR A 101 -4.73 7.26 8.23
N ASP A 102 -3.71 8.12 8.35
CA ASP A 102 -3.78 9.57 8.11
C ASP A 102 -3.53 9.96 6.64
N GLY A 103 -3.30 8.98 5.75
CA GLY A 103 -2.99 9.20 4.35
C GLY A 103 -1.51 9.40 4.04
N SER A 104 -0.62 9.37 5.04
CA SER A 104 0.83 9.41 4.82
C SER A 104 1.29 8.21 4.00
N VAL A 105 2.25 8.41 3.09
CA VAL A 105 2.77 7.34 2.24
C VAL A 105 4.27 7.23 2.38
N TYR A 106 4.72 6.01 2.64
CA TYR A 106 6.14 5.67 2.74
C TYR A 106 6.43 4.46 1.87
N GLY A 107 7.68 4.34 1.43
CA GLY A 107 8.10 3.14 0.73
C GLY A 107 9.60 2.95 0.77
N VAL A 108 10.03 1.77 0.35
CA VAL A 108 11.45 1.41 0.27
C VAL A 108 11.78 1.10 -1.18
N ASN A 109 12.94 1.55 -1.67
CA ASN A 109 13.44 1.18 -3.01
C ASN A 109 14.25 -0.13 -3.00
N SER A 110 14.68 -0.58 -4.17
CA SER A 110 15.52 -1.78 -4.32
C SER A 110 16.88 -1.66 -3.63
N ALA A 111 17.44 -0.46 -3.50
CA ALA A 111 18.65 -0.18 -2.72
C ALA A 111 18.43 -0.15 -1.19
N GLY A 112 17.18 -0.25 -0.73
CA GLY A 112 16.83 -0.22 0.69
C GLY A 112 16.76 1.18 1.31
N ASN A 113 16.74 2.23 0.50
CA ASN A 113 16.48 3.59 0.95
C ASN A 113 14.98 3.82 1.17
N VAL A 114 14.65 4.61 2.19
CA VAL A 114 13.27 4.92 2.60
C VAL A 114 12.86 6.28 2.05
N TYR A 115 11.65 6.37 1.51
CA TYR A 115 11.09 7.60 0.98
C TYR A 115 9.73 7.90 1.61
N ARG A 116 9.46 9.19 1.80
CA ARG A 116 8.14 9.74 2.14
C ARG A 116 7.57 10.47 0.93
N ARG A 117 6.28 10.31 0.66
CA ARG A 117 5.57 11.15 -0.32
C ARG A 117 5.09 12.43 0.35
N ASP A 118 5.50 13.58 -0.17
CA ASP A 118 5.09 14.89 0.33
C ASP A 118 3.88 15.44 -0.42
N GLY A 119 3.18 16.40 0.21
CA GLY A 119 2.10 17.16 -0.44
C GLY A 119 0.77 16.41 -0.60
N ILE A 120 0.63 15.23 0.00
CA ILE A 120 -0.62 14.47 -0.02
C ILE A 120 -1.70 15.24 0.74
N SER A 121 -2.86 15.39 0.11
CA SER A 121 -4.07 15.93 0.73
C SER A 121 -5.31 15.41 0.02
N ALA A 122 -6.50 15.67 0.57
CA ALA A 122 -7.76 15.33 -0.10
C ALA A 122 -7.91 15.97 -1.51
N LYS A 123 -7.29 17.13 -1.75
CA LYS A 123 -7.29 17.80 -3.07
C LYS A 123 -6.20 17.27 -4.00
N THR A 124 -5.10 16.79 -3.43
CA THR A 124 -3.92 16.30 -4.16
C THR A 124 -3.55 14.91 -3.62
N PRO A 125 -4.35 13.87 -3.93
CA PRO A 125 -4.18 12.55 -3.30
C PRO A 125 -2.89 11.84 -3.70
N THR A 126 -2.29 12.22 -4.83
CA THR A 126 -1.00 11.72 -5.32
C THR A 126 0.22 12.46 -4.75
N GLY A 127 0.01 13.52 -3.97
CA GLY A 127 1.09 14.37 -3.48
C GLY A 127 1.88 15.05 -4.61
N THR A 128 3.08 15.52 -4.28
CA THR A 128 3.88 16.37 -5.19
C THR A 128 5.28 15.82 -5.46
N SER A 129 5.92 15.21 -4.47
CA SER A 129 7.33 14.81 -4.55
C SER A 129 7.68 13.72 -3.57
N TRP A 130 8.82 13.06 -3.80
CA TRP A 130 9.43 12.14 -2.85
C TRP A 130 10.57 12.82 -2.08
N THR A 131 10.57 12.67 -0.77
CA THR A 131 11.72 13.00 0.09
C THR A 131 12.36 11.71 0.56
N GLN A 132 13.66 11.54 0.30
CA GLN A 132 14.44 10.45 0.89
C GLN A 132 14.69 10.75 2.37
N LEU A 133 14.37 9.80 3.24
CA LEU A 133 14.73 9.87 4.65
C LEU A 133 16.15 9.32 4.83
N ASP A 134 17.00 10.09 5.51
CA ASP A 134 18.39 9.72 5.74
C ASP A 134 18.50 8.80 6.97
N PHE A 135 19.12 7.65 6.77
CA PHE A 135 19.36 6.64 7.80
C PHE A 135 20.77 6.08 7.62
N CYS A 136 21.43 5.75 8.74
CA CYS A 136 22.76 5.13 8.71
C CYS A 136 22.75 3.66 8.26
N THR A 137 21.61 3.12 7.85
CA THR A 137 21.42 1.73 7.40
C THR A 137 20.32 1.64 6.33
N THR A 138 20.10 0.44 5.80
CA THR A 138 19.08 0.15 4.78
C THR A 138 17.95 -0.70 5.34
N PHE A 139 16.83 -0.78 4.60
CA PHE A 139 15.63 -1.48 5.03
C PHE A 139 15.06 -2.37 3.94
N LYS A 140 14.33 -3.41 4.36
CA LYS A 140 13.54 -4.26 3.46
C LYS A 140 12.06 -3.95 3.49
N HIS A 141 11.56 -3.34 4.56
CA HIS A 141 10.15 -3.00 4.72
C HIS A 141 9.98 -1.73 5.58
N VAL A 142 8.93 -0.98 5.32
CA VAL A 142 8.50 0.19 6.11
C VAL A 142 6.98 0.17 6.26
N THR A 143 6.48 0.51 7.45
CA THR A 143 5.08 0.89 7.66
C THR A 143 5.00 2.10 8.59
N TYR A 144 3.89 2.81 8.56
CA TYR A 144 3.68 4.01 9.36
C TYR A 144 2.27 4.00 9.93
N ASP A 145 2.15 4.35 11.20
CA ASP A 145 0.86 4.65 11.81
C ASP A 145 1.02 5.67 12.95
N ASN A 146 0.09 6.62 13.00
CA ASN A 146 -0.07 7.58 14.10
C ASN A 146 1.23 8.24 14.60
N GLY A 147 2.05 8.77 13.68
CA GLY A 147 3.30 9.47 14.01
C GLY A 147 4.51 8.55 14.21
N TYR A 148 4.35 7.23 14.09
CA TYR A 148 5.44 6.27 14.26
C TYR A 148 5.77 5.56 12.94
N LEU A 149 7.04 5.62 12.57
CA LEU A 149 7.61 4.85 11.47
C LEU A 149 8.20 3.54 12.02
N TRP A 150 7.83 2.43 11.41
CA TRP A 150 8.32 1.09 11.75
C TRP A 150 9.05 0.49 10.56
N LEU A 151 10.24 -0.02 10.81
CA LEU A 151 11.20 -0.40 9.77
C LEU A 151 11.77 -1.77 10.08
N ILE A 152 11.97 -2.58 9.04
CA ILE A 152 12.64 -3.89 9.14
C ILE A 152 13.96 -3.83 8.37
N THR A 153 15.07 -4.11 9.04
CA THR A 153 16.40 -4.17 8.41
C THR A 153 16.56 -5.43 7.55
N PRO A 154 17.58 -5.51 6.67
CA PRO A 154 17.92 -6.74 5.98
C PRO A 154 18.14 -7.94 6.91
N THR A 155 18.61 -7.70 8.14
CA THR A 155 18.92 -8.70 9.18
C THR A 155 17.73 -9.05 10.10
N ASP A 156 16.50 -8.65 9.74
CA ASP A 156 15.27 -8.91 10.51
C ASP A 156 15.15 -8.14 11.84
N ASP A 157 16.03 -7.17 12.08
CA ASP A 157 15.89 -6.25 13.21
C ASP A 157 14.79 -5.22 12.95
N ILE A 158 14.08 -4.84 14.02
CA ILE A 158 13.01 -3.85 13.98
C ILE A 158 13.54 -2.52 14.51
N MET A 159 13.28 -1.44 13.76
CA MET A 159 13.54 -0.07 14.20
C MET A 159 12.23 0.72 14.24
N GLN A 160 12.04 1.47 15.32
CA GLN A 160 10.92 2.40 15.50
C GLN A 160 11.47 3.84 15.51
N CYS A 161 10.82 4.75 14.79
CA CYS A 161 11.14 6.18 14.83
C CYS A 161 9.87 6.99 15.14
N SER A 162 9.96 7.89 16.12
CA SER A 162 8.95 8.92 16.35
C SER A 162 9.16 10.05 15.36
N LEU A 163 8.16 10.33 14.53
CA LEU A 163 8.14 11.49 13.66
C LEU A 163 7.36 12.57 14.41
N ASN A 164 8.08 13.44 15.12
CA ASN A 164 7.45 14.59 15.76
C ASN A 164 6.89 15.51 14.67
N ALA A 165 5.61 15.86 14.78
CA ALA A 165 4.95 16.86 13.95
C ALA A 165 5.47 18.27 14.23
#